data_AF-A0A3D0H6K2-F1
#
_entry.id   AF-A0A3D0H6K2-F1
#
_cell.length_a   1.000
_cell.length_b   1.000
_cell.length_c   1.000
_cell.angle_alpha   90.00
_cell.angle_beta   90.00
_cell.angle_gamma   90.00
#
_symmetry.space_group_name_H-M   'P 1'
#
loop_
_entity.id
_entity.type
_entity.pdbx_description
1 polymer ?
#
loop_
_entity_poly.entity_id
_entity_poly.type
_entity_poly.pdbx_seq_one_letter_code
_entity_poly.pdbx_strand_id
1 'polypeptide(L)'
;MREPAEYMWIGGITYYTKRMVYILKRPDYDLMPAQRREPADRFLDREGLAALWKSGKRVLLIADEDVASDLRPLLSGVGPVEVIGRCVRLLVLGNSENAK
;
A
#
# COMPACT_ATOMS: atom_id res chain seq x y z
N MET A 1 2.83 7.23 28.68
CA MET A 1 3.45 6.38 27.65
C MET A 1 2.97 6.90 26.30
N ARG A 2 3.86 7.48 25.49
CA ARG A 2 3.48 8.06 24.19
C ARG A 2 3.23 6.90 23.22
N GLU A 3 2.08 6.85 22.56
CA GLU A 3 1.81 5.80 21.57
C GLU A 3 2.95 5.75 20.54
N PRO A 4 3.45 4.56 20.17
CA PRO A 4 4.51 4.46 19.18
C PRO A 4 4.06 5.13 17.88
N ALA A 5 4.95 5.86 17.20
CA ALA A 5 4.61 6.59 15.98
C ALA A 5 3.94 5.72 14.88
N GLU A 6 4.18 4.41 14.91
CA GLU A 6 3.51 3.42 14.04
C GLU A 6 2.01 3.25 14.30
N TYR A 7 1.52 3.52 15.51
CA TYR A 7 0.10 3.39 15.87
C TYR A 7 -0.75 4.50 15.26
N MET A 8 -0.18 5.70 15.08
CA MET A 8 -0.97 6.87 14.66
C MET A 8 -1.42 6.84 13.19
N TRP A 9 -0.82 6.00 12.34
CA TRP A 9 -1.01 6.12 10.87
C TRP A 9 -1.49 4.83 10.20
N ILE A 10 -0.95 3.69 10.62
CA ILE A 10 -1.35 2.37 10.10
C ILE A 10 -2.01 1.49 11.17
N GLY A 11 -2.44 2.09 12.29
CA GLY A 11 -3.16 1.41 13.36
C GLY A 11 -2.41 0.23 13.97
N GLY A 12 -1.07 0.23 13.93
CA GLY A 12 -0.26 -0.90 14.39
C GLY A 12 -0.32 -2.13 13.48
N ILE A 13 -0.78 -2.03 12.23
CA ILE A 13 -0.89 -3.19 11.32
C ILE A 13 0.46 -3.88 11.12
N THR A 14 1.58 -3.16 11.10
CA THR A 14 2.93 -3.75 11.04
C THR A 14 3.21 -4.61 12.27
N TYR A 15 2.81 -4.14 13.46
CA TYR A 15 2.93 -4.86 14.72
C TYR A 15 2.11 -6.16 14.71
N TYR A 16 0.86 -6.10 14.25
CA TYR A 16 -0.01 -7.29 14.21
C TYR A 16 0.33 -8.28 13.10
N THR A 17 0.72 -7.78 11.92
CA THR A 17 0.96 -8.65 10.75
C THR A 17 2.39 -9.17 10.68
N LYS A 18 3.35 -8.53 11.37
CA LYS A 18 4.80 -8.75 11.22
C LYS A 18 5.26 -8.66 9.76
N ARG A 19 4.54 -7.88 8.94
CA ARG A 19 4.83 -7.66 7.52
C ARG A 19 5.34 -6.25 7.29
N MET A 20 6.16 -6.10 6.26
CA MET A 20 6.52 -4.79 5.74
C MET A 20 5.28 -4.14 5.12
N VAL A 21 4.97 -2.92 5.54
CA VAL A 21 3.86 -2.13 5.00
C VAL A 21 4.42 -0.85 4.45
N TYR A 22 4.10 -0.60 3.19
CA TYR A 22 4.42 0.63 2.49
C TYR A 22 3.16 1.47 2.35
N ILE A 23 3.32 2.78 2.42
CA ILE A 23 2.23 3.73 2.29
C ILE A 23 2.41 4.45 0.96
N LEU A 24 1.36 4.42 0.13
CA LEU A 24 1.38 5.09 -1.15
C LEU A 24 1.41 6.59 -0.93
N LYS A 25 2.48 7.24 -1.41
CA LYS A 25 2.65 8.69 -1.26
C LYS A 25 1.54 9.40 -2.02
N ARG A 26 0.68 10.12 -1.31
CA ARG A 26 -0.29 11.00 -1.98
C ARG A 26 0.45 12.17 -2.66
N PRO A 27 -0.05 12.68 -3.80
CA PRO A 27 0.58 13.82 -4.49
C PRO A 27 0.71 15.08 -3.63
N ASP A 28 -0.19 15.27 -2.66
CA ASP A 28 -0.23 16.41 -1.74
C ASP A 28 0.62 16.20 -0.47
N TYR A 29 1.32 15.06 -0.35
CA TYR A 29 2.06 14.70 0.86
C TYR A 29 3.17 15.71 1.21
N ASP A 30 3.91 16.21 0.22
CA ASP A 30 5.00 17.18 0.46
C ASP A 30 4.48 18.54 0.96
N LEU A 31 3.19 18.81 0.77
CA LEU A 31 2.49 20.01 1.25
C LEU A 31 1.95 19.85 2.67
N MET A 32 1.99 18.65 3.26
CA MET A 32 1.48 18.40 4.61
C MET A 32 2.46 18.90 5.69
N PRO A 33 1.95 19.34 6.87
CA PRO A 33 2.77 19.80 7.99
C PRO A 33 3.76 18.72 8.46
N ALA A 34 4.99 19.11 8.80
CA ALA A 34 6.08 18.20 9.16
C ALA A 34 5.76 17.23 10.31
N GLN A 35 4.87 17.61 11.23
CA GLN A 35 4.41 16.76 12.34
C GLN A 35 3.49 15.61 11.91
N ARG A 36 3.01 15.62 10.66
CA ARG A 36 2.22 14.55 10.02
C ARG A 36 3.02 13.76 8.98
N ARG A 37 4.31 14.03 8.83
CA ARG A 37 5.17 13.35 7.85
C ARG A 37 5.64 12.03 8.45
N GLU A 38 5.29 10.91 7.81
CA GLU A 38 5.81 9.60 8.17
C GLU A 38 7.31 9.51 7.80
N PRO A 39 8.05 8.52 8.34
CA PRO A 39 9.41 8.25 7.93
C PRO A 39 9.49 8.03 6.40
N ALA A 40 10.40 8.77 5.74
CA ALA A 40 10.47 8.81 4.27
C ALA A 40 10.69 7.44 3.63
N ASP A 41 11.30 6.52 4.37
CA ASP A 41 11.60 5.13 4.02
C ASP A 41 10.36 4.22 3.86
N ARG A 42 9.18 4.66 4.33
CA ARG A 42 7.93 3.88 4.21
C ARG A 42 7.04 4.31 3.05
N PHE A 43 7.36 5.44 2.43
CA PHE A 43 6.63 5.91 1.26
C PHE A 43 7.05 5.17 0.02
N LEU A 44 6.04 4.76 -0.74
CA LEU A 44 6.20 4.21 -2.05
C LEU A 44 5.48 5.12 -3.04
N ASP A 45 6.21 5.61 -4.03
CA ASP A 45 5.60 6.26 -5.18
C ASP A 45 5.07 5.19 -6.16
N ARG A 46 4.47 5.66 -7.27
CA ARG A 46 3.92 4.76 -8.29
C ARG A 46 4.99 3.87 -8.92
N GLU A 47 6.21 4.39 -9.12
CA GLU A 47 7.31 3.64 -9.72
C GLU A 47 7.82 2.54 -8.79
N GLY A 48 8.02 2.86 -7.51
CA GLY A 48 8.37 1.93 -6.46
C GLY A 48 7.30 0.85 -6.27
N LEU A 49 6.01 1.22 -6.37
CA LEU A 49 4.91 0.26 -6.34
C LEU A 49 5.02 -0.72 -7.49
N ALA A 50 5.17 -0.23 -8.72
CA ALA A 50 5.31 -1.08 -9.90
C ALA A 50 6.54 -2.01 -9.81
N ALA A 51 7.66 -1.50 -9.30
CA ALA A 51 8.87 -2.27 -9.06
C ALA A 51 8.66 -3.38 -8.02
N LEU A 52 7.98 -3.08 -6.91
CA LEU A 52 7.64 -4.06 -5.89
C LEU A 52 6.64 -5.10 -6.42
N TRP A 53 5.65 -4.67 -7.20
CA TRP A 53 4.62 -5.53 -7.78
C TRP A 53 5.21 -6.58 -8.73
N LYS A 54 6.24 -6.23 -9.52
CA LYS A 54 6.93 -7.17 -10.42
C LYS A 54 8.11 -7.90 -9.78
N SER A 55 8.38 -7.72 -8.49
CA SER A 55 9.58 -8.26 -7.81
C SER A 55 9.55 -9.77 -7.57
N GLY A 56 8.45 -10.46 -7.90
CA GLY A 56 8.24 -11.88 -7.60
C GLY A 56 7.83 -12.16 -6.14
N LYS A 57 7.84 -11.15 -5.26
CA LYS A 57 7.26 -11.26 -3.92
C LYS A 57 5.73 -11.20 -3.97
N ARG A 58 5.05 -11.81 -3.00
CA ARG A 58 3.60 -11.62 -2.83
C ARG A 58 3.34 -10.23 -2.24
N VAL A 59 2.60 -9.41 -2.97
CA VAL A 59 2.26 -8.03 -2.64
C VAL A 59 0.74 -7.90 -2.62
N LEU A 60 0.23 -7.22 -1.60
CA LEU A 60 -1.16 -6.83 -1.49
C LEU A 60 -1.24 -5.30 -1.52
N LEU A 61 -2.09 -4.76 -2.37
CA LEU A 61 -2.51 -3.36 -2.31
C LEU A 61 -3.87 -3.29 -1.64
N ILE A 62 -3.98 -2.46 -0.60
CA ILE A 62 -5.24 -2.15 0.06
C ILE A 62 -5.46 -0.65 -0.11
N ALA A 63 -6.49 -0.27 -0.85
CA ALA A 63 -6.82 1.12 -1.11
C ALA A 63 -8.33 1.30 -1.31
N ASP A 64 -8.83 2.53 -1.20
CA ASP A 64 -10.20 2.82 -1.63
C ASP A 64 -10.41 2.41 -3.10
N GLU A 65 -11.63 1.99 -3.44
CA GLU A 65 -11.95 1.45 -4.77
C GLU A 65 -11.57 2.39 -5.92
N ASP A 66 -11.76 3.70 -5.75
CA ASP A 66 -11.38 4.71 -6.75
C ASP A 66 -9.86 4.76 -6.96
N VAL A 67 -9.09 4.71 -5.87
CA VAL A 67 -7.61 4.72 -5.90
C VAL A 67 -7.08 3.42 -6.48
N ALA A 68 -7.65 2.29 -6.09
CA ALA A 68 -7.28 0.99 -6.63
C ALA A 68 -7.58 0.90 -8.14
N SER A 69 -8.69 1.50 -8.58
CA SER A 69 -9.07 1.57 -10.00
C SER A 69 -8.10 2.44 -10.81
N ASP A 70 -7.66 3.58 -10.28
CA ASP A 70 -6.63 4.43 -10.90
C ASP A 70 -5.26 3.73 -11.02
N LEU A 71 -4.89 2.92 -10.02
CA LEU A 71 -3.62 2.19 -10.02
C LEU A 71 -3.66 0.90 -10.84
N ARG A 72 -4.85 0.35 -11.11
CA ARG A 72 -5.00 -0.95 -11.80
C ARG A 72 -4.34 -1.01 -13.17
N PRO A 73 -4.43 0.01 -14.06
CA PRO A 73 -3.73 0.01 -15.34
C PRO A 73 -2.21 -0.12 -15.18
N LEU A 74 -1.62 0.66 -14.26
CA LEU A 74 -0.18 0.60 -13.95
C LEU A 74 0.24 -0.81 -13.51
N LEU A 75 -0.52 -1.41 -12.58
CA LEU A 75 -0.20 -2.72 -12.03
C LEU A 75 -0.35 -3.83 -13.08
N SER A 76 -1.41 -3.78 -13.89
CA SER A 76 -1.64 -4.75 -14.97
C SER A 76 -0.59 -4.70 -16.07
N GLY A 77 0.09 -3.56 -16.24
CA GLY A 77 1.21 -3.42 -17.17
C GLY A 77 2.50 -4.09 -16.72
N VAL A 78 2.64 -4.43 -15.43
CA VAL A 78 3.88 -4.99 -14.86
C VAL A 78 3.71 -6.37 -14.22
N GLY A 79 2.49 -6.84 -14.01
CA GLY A 79 2.21 -8.16 -13.46
C GLY A 79 0.72 -8.47 -13.38
N PRO A 80 0.34 -9.68 -12.92
CA PRO A 80 -1.05 -10.03 -12.73
C PRO A 80 -1.70 -9.16 -11.66
N VAL A 81 -3.01 -8.97 -11.79
CA VAL A 81 -3.83 -8.21 -10.84
C VAL A 81 -5.10 -8.97 -10.56
N GLU A 82 -5.18 -9.54 -9.35
CA GLU A 82 -6.37 -10.23 -8.86
C GLU A 82 -7.06 -9.41 -7.78
N VAL A 83 -8.40 -9.43 -7.78
CA VAL A 83 -9.18 -8.93 -6.64
C VAL A 83 -9.23 -10.02 -5.59
N ILE A 84 -8.51 -9.82 -4.49
CA ILE A 84 -8.42 -10.78 -3.37
C ILE A 84 -9.61 -10.61 -2.42
N GLY A 85 -10.13 -9.38 -2.30
CA GLY A 85 -11.25 -9.11 -1.41
C GLY A 85 -11.75 -7.68 -1.48
N ARG A 86 -12.88 -7.45 -0.84
CA ARG A 86 -13.52 -6.15 -0.67
C ARG A 86 -13.91 -5.98 0.79
N CYS A 87 -13.61 -4.83 1.37
CA CYS A 87 -13.98 -4.50 2.74
C CYS A 87 -14.51 -3.07 2.79
N VAL A 88 -15.83 -2.92 2.90
CA VAL A 88 -16.52 -1.62 2.90
C VAL A 88 -16.15 -0.81 1.65
N ARG A 89 -15.27 0.19 1.76
CA ARG A 89 -14.78 1.03 0.65
C ARG A 89 -13.44 0.58 0.07
N LEU A 90 -12.78 -0.37 0.74
CA LEU A 90 -11.44 -0.83 0.39
C LEU A 90 -11.51 -2.00 -0.60
N LEU A 91 -10.73 -1.89 -1.66
CA LEU A 91 -10.42 -2.96 -2.59
C LEU A 91 -9.04 -3.54 -2.27
N VAL A 92 -8.95 -4.86 -2.19
CA VAL A 92 -7.68 -5.56 -1.99
C VAL A 92 -7.26 -6.21 -3.30
N LEU A 93 -6.13 -5.75 -3.85
CA LEU A 93 -5.53 -6.32 -5.06
C LEU A 93 -4.29 -7.15 -4.70
N GLY A 94 -4.06 -8.23 -5.44
CA GLY A 94 -2.89 -9.11 -5.29
C GLY A 94 -2.14 -9.30 -6.60
N ASN A 95 -0.82 -9.51 -6.50
CA ASN A 95 0.09 -9.69 -7.63
C ASN A 95 0.48 -11.16 -7.91
N SER A 96 -0.21 -12.10 -7.31
CA SER A 96 0.05 -13.53 -7.47
C SER A 96 -1.28 -14.24 -7.65
N GLU A 97 -1.35 -15.12 -8.66
CA GLU A 97 -2.44 -16.07 -8.75
C GLU A 97 -2.49 -16.84 -7.44
N ASN A 98 -3.67 -16.94 -6.83
CA ASN A 98 -3.88 -17.72 -5.62
C ASN A 98 -3.15 -19.07 -5.74
N ALA A 99 -2.04 -19.22 -5.02
CA ALA A 99 -1.49 -20.52 -4.73
C ALA A 99 -2.56 -21.25 -3.93
N LYS A 100 -3.27 -22.14 -4.63
CA LYS A 100 -4.12 -23.17 -4.04
C LYS A 100 -3.34 -23.94 -2.97
#